data_AF-A0A1B6I7F1-F1
#
_entry.id   AF-A0A1B6I7F1-F1
#
_cell.length_a   1.000
_cell.length_b   1.000
_cell.length_c   1.000
_cell.angle_alpha   90.00
_cell.angle_beta   90.00
_cell.angle_gamma   90.00
#
_symmetry.space_group_name_H-M   'P 1'
#
loop_
_entity.id
_entity.type
_entity.pdbx_description
1 polymer ?
#
loop_
_entity_poly.entity_id
_entity_poly.type
_entity_poly.pdbx_seq_one_letter_code
_entity_poly.pdbx_strand_id
1 'polypeptide(L)'
;MCNVCKKWFCNGRGNTSGSHIINHLVRAKHKEVTLHKDGPLGETVLECYSCGVRNVFVLGFIPAKADSVVVLLCRQPCAAQNTLKDMNWEQESWKPLIADRSFLTWLVKVPGEQEQLRARQVTSAQIAKLEELWRDNADATFLDLEKPGVDEEPQQVLLRYEDGYQYQNIFGPL
;
A
#
# COMPACT_ATOMS: atom_id res chain seq x y z
N MET A 1 8.11 6.45 2.14
CA MET A 1 8.88 5.24 2.50
C MET A 1 8.01 4.31 3.33
N CYS A 2 8.07 3.00 3.10
CA CYS A 2 7.53 2.02 4.04
C CYS A 2 8.53 1.79 5.18
N ASN A 3 8.07 1.89 6.43
CA ASN A 3 8.98 1.85 7.58
C ASN A 3 9.43 0.42 7.93
N VAL A 4 8.75 -0.60 7.43
CA VAL A 4 9.09 -2.01 7.70
C VAL A 4 10.19 -2.49 6.74
N CYS A 5 9.95 -2.44 5.43
CA CYS A 5 10.94 -2.90 4.43
C CYS A 5 11.94 -1.83 3.98
N LYS A 6 11.80 -0.59 4.45
CA LYS A 6 12.66 0.56 4.10
C LYS A 6 12.72 0.89 2.60
N LYS A 7 11.75 0.44 1.81
CA LYS A 7 11.63 0.76 0.37
C LYS A 7 10.73 1.97 0.12
N TRP A 8 10.98 2.66 -1.00
CA TRP A 8 10.16 3.77 -1.48
C TRP A 8 9.16 3.30 -2.55
N PHE A 9 7.94 3.83 -2.46
CA PHE A 9 6.88 3.58 -3.42
C PHE A 9 6.18 4.90 -3.70
N CYS A 10 5.74 5.11 -4.94
CA CYS A 10 5.04 6.32 -5.34
C CYS A 10 3.53 6.22 -5.04
N ASN A 11 2.85 7.37 -5.08
CA ASN A 11 1.39 7.46 -4.98
C ASN A 11 0.69 7.37 -6.35
N GLY A 12 1.43 7.05 -7.42
CA GLY A 12 0.90 6.83 -8.77
C GLY A 12 0.34 5.41 -8.93
N ARG A 13 -0.63 5.25 -9.84
CA ARG A 13 -1.29 3.96 -10.11
C ARG A 13 -0.67 3.17 -11.27
N GLY A 14 -0.05 3.86 -12.23
CA GLY A 14 0.45 3.22 -13.45
C GLY A 14 -0.62 2.35 -14.11
N ASN A 15 -0.28 1.09 -14.40
CA ASN A 15 -1.18 0.10 -15.00
C ASN A 15 -1.93 -0.76 -13.96
N THR A 16 -2.14 -0.24 -12.75
CA THR A 16 -2.82 -0.96 -11.67
C THR A 16 -4.03 -0.20 -11.14
N SER A 17 -4.90 -0.87 -10.37
CA SER A 17 -6.13 -0.27 -9.86
C SER A 17 -5.95 0.63 -8.63
N GLY A 18 -4.74 0.72 -8.07
CA GLY A 18 -4.44 1.46 -6.85
C GLY A 18 -3.00 1.97 -6.87
N SER A 19 -2.66 2.89 -5.97
CA SER A 19 -1.29 3.41 -5.95
C SER A 19 -0.27 2.35 -5.55
N HIS A 20 0.97 2.45 -6.05
CA HIS A 20 2.02 1.48 -5.75
C HIS A 20 2.28 1.32 -4.24
N ILE A 21 2.28 2.42 -3.46
CA ILE A 21 2.44 2.33 -2.01
C ILE A 21 1.29 1.57 -1.35
N ILE A 22 0.04 1.80 -1.74
CA ILE A 22 -1.11 1.09 -1.15
C ILE A 22 -1.12 -0.38 -1.55
N ASN A 23 -0.81 -0.70 -2.81
CA ASN A 23 -0.65 -2.09 -3.26
C ASN A 23 0.42 -2.82 -2.44
N HIS A 24 1.58 -2.18 -2.22
CA HIS A 24 2.65 -2.73 -1.39
C HIS A 24 2.19 -2.98 0.06
N LEU A 25 1.64 -1.96 0.72
CA LEU A 25 1.24 -2.06 2.13
C LEU A 25 0.22 -3.20 2.35
N VAL A 26 -0.73 -3.37 1.42
CA VAL A 26 -1.71 -4.46 1.50
C VAL A 26 -1.06 -5.83 1.31
N ARG A 27 -0.22 -6.01 0.27
CA ARG A 27 0.40 -7.31 -0.05
C ARG A 27 1.43 -7.75 0.98
N ALA A 28 2.28 -6.82 1.41
CA ALA A 28 3.31 -7.04 2.42
C ALA A 28 2.77 -7.00 3.87
N LYS A 29 1.48 -6.67 4.06
CA LYS A 29 0.84 -6.50 5.38
C LYS A 29 1.52 -5.45 6.26
N HIS A 30 2.16 -4.46 5.63
CA HIS A 30 2.80 -3.32 6.31
C HIS A 30 1.79 -2.19 6.53
N LYS A 31 2.03 -1.37 7.57
CA LYS A 31 1.05 -0.37 8.01
C LYS A 31 1.63 1.01 8.26
N GLU A 32 2.96 1.14 8.28
CA GLU A 32 3.65 2.35 8.73
C GLU A 32 4.48 2.97 7.61
N VAL A 33 4.41 4.29 7.49
CA VAL A 33 5.11 5.05 6.44
C VAL A 33 5.66 6.37 6.97
N THR A 34 6.74 6.82 6.32
CA THR A 34 7.32 8.15 6.50
C THR A 34 7.32 8.90 5.17
N LEU A 35 6.94 10.17 5.21
CA LEU A 35 6.95 11.08 4.06
C LEU A 35 8.37 11.50 3.69
N HIS A 36 8.56 11.95 2.46
CA HIS A 36 9.86 12.44 2.00
C HIS A 36 10.15 13.84 2.53
N LYS A 37 11.40 14.13 2.86
CA LYS A 37 11.86 15.45 3.33
C LYS A 37 11.52 16.62 2.39
N ASP A 38 11.47 16.36 1.08
CA ASP A 38 11.12 17.37 0.06
C ASP A 38 9.61 17.37 -0.25
N GLY A 39 8.82 16.59 0.49
CA GLY A 39 7.38 16.53 0.37
C GLY A 39 6.67 17.72 1.04
N PRO A 40 5.34 17.88 0.82
CA PRO A 40 4.58 19.03 1.34
C PRO A 40 4.64 19.21 2.86
N LEU A 41 4.87 18.12 3.61
CA LEU A 41 4.93 18.10 5.07
C LEU A 41 6.32 17.69 5.61
N GLY A 42 7.35 17.71 4.77
CA GLY A 42 8.69 17.27 5.15
C GLY A 42 8.77 15.79 5.55
N GLU A 43 9.86 15.45 6.24
CA GLU A 43 10.10 14.09 6.74
C GLU A 43 9.25 13.84 7.98
N THR A 44 8.07 13.28 7.76
CA THR A 44 7.07 13.09 8.83
C THR A 44 6.60 11.63 8.84
N VAL A 45 6.64 11.01 10.03
CA VAL A 45 6.00 9.70 10.28
C VAL A 45 4.50 9.94 10.41
N LEU A 46 3.68 9.19 9.67
CA LEU A 46 2.23 9.30 9.79
C LEU A 46 1.75 8.55 11.04
N GLU A 47 1.33 9.30 12.06
CA GLU A 47 0.85 8.73 13.31
C GLU A 47 -0.33 9.51 13.91
N CYS A 48 -1.13 8.84 14.73
CA CYS A 48 -2.24 9.46 15.44
C CYS A 48 -1.70 10.41 16.51
N TYR A 49 -2.12 11.67 16.48
CA TYR A 49 -1.75 12.67 17.47
C TYR A 49 -2.11 12.26 18.91
N SER A 50 -3.23 11.56 19.10
CA SER A 50 -3.73 11.21 20.44
C SER A 50 -3.09 9.94 21.03
N CYS A 51 -2.81 8.92 20.23
CA CYS A 51 -2.38 7.61 20.74
C CYS A 51 -1.07 7.07 20.12
N GLY A 52 -0.49 7.80 19.15
CA GLY A 52 0.76 7.43 18.50
C GLY A 52 0.68 6.23 17.54
N VAL A 53 -0.49 5.64 17.30
CA VAL A 53 -0.58 4.50 16.37
C VAL A 53 -0.23 4.96 14.95
N ARG A 54 0.51 4.10 14.23
CA ARG A 54 1.10 4.40 12.92
C ARG A 54 0.43 3.70 11.75
N ASN A 55 -0.69 3.03 12.01
CA ASN A 55 -1.40 2.26 11.00
C ASN A 55 -2.20 3.19 10.07
N VAL A 56 -1.65 3.48 8.89
CA VAL A 56 -2.27 4.41 7.92
C VAL A 56 -3.68 4.03 7.47
N PHE A 57 -4.08 2.75 7.59
CA PHE A 57 -5.42 2.30 7.21
C PHE A 57 -6.50 2.70 8.23
N VAL A 58 -6.11 3.06 9.46
CA VAL A 58 -7.06 3.57 10.48
C VAL A 58 -6.93 5.07 10.70
N LEU A 59 -5.87 5.69 10.15
CA LEU A 59 -5.64 7.11 10.26
C LEU A 59 -6.51 7.88 9.25
N GLY A 60 -6.94 9.05 9.71
CA GLY A 60 -7.56 10.08 8.91
C GLY A 60 -7.21 11.43 9.47
N PHE A 61 -7.85 12.45 8.92
CA PHE A 61 -7.67 13.82 9.34
C PHE A 61 -9.00 14.50 9.62
N ILE A 62 -8.96 15.51 10.49
CA ILE A 62 -10.05 16.46 10.69
C ILE A 62 -9.51 17.85 10.28
N PRO A 63 -10.14 18.55 9.32
CA PRO A 63 -9.75 19.91 8.96
C PRO A 63 -10.15 20.89 10.08
N ALA A 64 -9.26 21.81 10.45
CA ALA A 64 -9.63 22.93 11.32
C ALA A 64 -10.45 23.98 10.53
N LYS A 65 -11.44 24.61 11.18
CA LYS A 65 -12.34 25.59 10.53
C LYS A 65 -11.66 26.92 10.17
N ALA A 66 -10.57 27.27 10.84
CA ALA A 66 -9.99 28.63 10.77
C ALA A 66 -8.52 28.68 10.38
N ASP A 67 -7.76 27.60 10.59
CA ASP A 67 -6.33 27.54 10.27
C ASP A 67 -6.09 26.36 9.34
N SER A 68 -5.14 26.48 8.41
CA SER A 68 -4.72 25.42 7.49
C SER A 68 -4.05 24.21 8.18
N VAL A 69 -4.29 24.05 9.48
CA VAL A 69 -3.81 22.99 10.35
C VAL A 69 -4.70 21.76 10.20
N VAL A 70 -4.05 20.62 10.02
CA VAL A 70 -4.68 19.32 9.85
C VAL A 70 -4.18 18.41 10.96
N VAL A 71 -5.08 17.81 11.72
CA VAL A 71 -4.73 16.86 12.79
C VAL A 71 -4.98 15.44 12.33
N LEU A 72 -4.00 14.55 12.54
CA LEU A 72 -4.11 13.12 12.24
C LEU A 72 -4.67 12.35 13.43
N LEU A 73 -5.77 11.63 13.24
CA LEU A 73 -6.41 10.83 14.28
C LEU A 73 -6.87 9.48 13.73
N CYS A 74 -6.90 8.47 14.61
CA CYS A 74 -7.60 7.22 14.34
C CYS A 74 -9.10 7.47 14.18
N ARG A 75 -9.75 6.74 13.28
CA ARG A 75 -11.22 6.73 13.19
C ARG A 75 -11.88 6.36 14.50
N GLN A 76 -11.34 5.35 15.17
CA GLN A 76 -11.79 4.86 16.48
C GLN A 76 -10.56 4.44 17.30
N PRO A 77 -10.54 4.68 18.62
CA PRO A 77 -11.51 5.47 19.37
C PRO A 77 -11.27 6.99 19.26
N CYS A 78 -10.08 7.43 18.81
CA CYS A 78 -9.61 8.80 18.98
C CYS A 78 -10.54 9.88 18.39
N ALA A 79 -10.94 9.77 17.11
CA ALA A 79 -11.84 10.76 16.50
C ALA A 79 -13.28 10.71 17.03
N ALA A 80 -13.65 9.65 17.75
CA ALA A 80 -15.00 9.47 18.32
C ALA A 80 -15.07 9.76 19.82
N GLN A 81 -13.95 9.99 20.48
CA GLN A 81 -13.92 10.31 21.89
C GLN A 81 -14.37 11.76 22.12
N ASN A 82 -15.36 11.93 23.00
CA ASN A 82 -15.90 13.22 23.42
C ASN A 82 -14.89 14.11 24.18
N THR A 83 -13.74 13.58 24.59
CA THR A 83 -12.67 14.32 25.28
C THR A 83 -11.97 15.34 24.40
N LEU A 84 -12.15 15.28 23.07
CA LEU A 84 -11.65 16.28 22.13
C LEU A 84 -12.56 17.53 22.01
N LYS A 85 -13.67 17.59 22.77
CA LYS A 85 -14.62 18.73 22.74
C LYS A 85 -13.99 20.08 23.06
N ASP A 86 -12.94 20.10 23.90
CA ASP A 86 -12.24 21.35 24.26
C ASP A 86 -11.50 21.99 23.07
N MET A 87 -11.25 21.22 22.00
CA MET A 87 -10.57 21.71 20.79
C MET A 87 -11.51 21.91 19.59
N ASN A 88 -12.84 21.84 19.80
CA ASN A 88 -13.85 22.15 18.78
C ASN A 88 -13.76 21.30 17.49
N TRP A 89 -13.28 20.06 17.57
CA TRP A 89 -13.19 19.14 16.43
C TRP A 89 -14.54 18.48 16.15
N GLU A 90 -15.06 18.64 14.94
CA GLU A 90 -16.29 17.97 14.51
C GLU A 90 -15.97 16.54 14.06
N GLN A 91 -16.46 15.54 14.81
CA GLN A 91 -16.25 14.12 14.50
C GLN A 91 -16.69 13.76 13.07
N GLU A 92 -17.77 14.33 12.57
CA GLU A 92 -18.29 14.09 11.22
C GLU A 92 -17.36 14.58 10.11
N SER A 93 -16.44 15.49 10.44
CA SER A 93 -15.44 16.01 9.50
C SER A 93 -14.23 15.10 9.32
N TRP A 94 -14.15 13.96 10.04
CA TRP A 94 -13.08 12.98 9.86
C TRP A 94 -13.11 12.35 8.45
N LYS A 95 -11.97 12.38 7.78
CA LYS A 95 -11.79 11.76 6.45
C LYS A 95 -10.54 10.88 6.45
N PRO A 96 -10.56 9.70 5.80
CA PRO A 96 -9.41 8.79 5.79
C PRO A 96 -8.24 9.39 5.02
N LEU A 97 -7.00 9.04 5.39
CA LEU A 97 -5.80 9.43 4.64
C LEU A 97 -5.69 8.70 3.29
N ILE A 98 -6.39 7.58 3.15
CA ILE A 98 -6.43 6.76 1.95
C ILE A 98 -7.82 6.87 1.36
N ALA A 99 -7.90 7.35 0.13
CA ALA A 99 -9.13 7.44 -0.65
C ALA A 99 -8.86 6.86 -2.05
N ASP A 100 -9.81 6.09 -2.57
CA ASP A 100 -9.72 5.45 -3.88
C ASP A 100 -8.38 4.69 -4.07
N ARG A 101 -8.00 3.87 -3.07
CA ARG A 101 -6.76 3.06 -3.10
C ARG A 101 -5.46 3.87 -3.27
N SER A 102 -5.45 5.13 -2.86
CA SER A 102 -4.29 6.03 -2.90
C SER A 102 -4.27 6.96 -1.68
N PHE A 103 -3.09 7.49 -1.33
CA PHE A 103 -3.03 8.60 -0.37
C PHE A 103 -3.62 9.86 -0.97
N LEU A 104 -4.18 10.74 -0.13
CA LEU A 104 -4.64 12.06 -0.54
C LEU A 104 -3.51 12.87 -1.18
N THR A 105 -3.85 13.64 -2.22
CA THR A 105 -2.87 14.36 -3.07
C THR A 105 -2.12 15.47 -2.35
N TRP A 106 -2.74 16.09 -1.33
CA TRP A 106 -2.08 17.09 -0.47
C TRP A 106 -1.05 16.45 0.47
N LEU A 107 -1.21 15.17 0.78
CA LEU A 107 -0.30 14.40 1.65
C LEU A 107 0.86 13.83 0.83
N VAL A 108 0.55 13.20 -0.30
CA VAL A 108 1.54 12.64 -1.23
C VAL A 108 1.13 12.97 -2.66
N LYS A 109 1.93 13.77 -3.34
CA LYS A 109 1.71 14.14 -4.75
C LYS A 109 1.61 12.89 -5.62
N VAL A 110 0.68 12.92 -6.57
CA VAL A 110 0.57 11.89 -7.62
C VAL A 110 1.50 12.32 -8.76
N PRO A 111 2.38 11.43 -9.25
CA PRO A 111 3.23 11.74 -10.40
C PRO A 111 2.41 12.13 -11.63
N GLY A 112 2.91 13.08 -12.42
CA GLY A 112 2.25 13.53 -13.64
C GLY A 112 2.21 12.43 -14.71
N GLU A 113 1.36 12.61 -15.72
CA GLU A 113 1.18 11.61 -16.79
C GLU A 113 2.50 11.27 -17.51
N GLN A 114 3.28 12.29 -17.89
CA GLN A 114 4.59 12.09 -18.52
C GLN A 114 5.60 11.37 -17.62
N GLU A 115 5.51 11.52 -16.30
CA GLU A 115 6.37 10.79 -15.37
C GLU A 115 5.96 9.32 -15.27
N GLN A 116 4.65 9.05 -15.25
CA GLN A 116 4.12 7.69 -15.23
C GLN A 116 4.40 6.94 -16.54
N LEU A 117 4.32 7.60 -17.69
CA LEU A 117 4.64 7.01 -19.00
C LEU A 117 6.13 6.67 -19.14
N ARG A 118 7.01 7.48 -18.55
CA ARG A 118 8.47 7.23 -18.56
C ARG A 118 8.91 6.18 -17.55
N ALA A 119 8.10 5.92 -16.51
CA ALA A 119 8.39 4.89 -15.54
C ALA A 119 8.26 3.48 -16.15
N ARG A 120 8.82 2.47 -15.47
CA ARG A 120 8.64 1.06 -15.85
C ARG A 120 7.15 0.72 -15.83
N GLN A 121 6.64 0.21 -16.94
CA GLN A 121 5.23 -0.18 -17.10
C GLN A 121 4.99 -1.53 -16.43
N VAL A 122 4.78 -1.51 -15.12
CA VAL A 122 4.59 -2.70 -14.29
C VAL A 122 3.13 -3.14 -14.27
N THR A 123 2.88 -4.44 -14.41
CA THR A 123 1.53 -5.01 -14.30
C THR A 123 1.21 -5.45 -12.87
N SER A 124 -0.07 -5.60 -12.57
CA SER A 124 -0.51 -6.10 -11.25
C SER A 124 0.03 -7.51 -10.93
N ALA A 125 0.23 -8.35 -11.95
CA ALA A 125 0.81 -9.69 -11.80
C ALA A 125 2.31 -9.64 -11.47
N GLN A 126 3.07 -8.77 -12.16
CA GLN A 126 4.49 -8.56 -11.86
C GLN A 126 4.71 -8.03 -10.43
N ILE A 127 3.86 -7.09 -9.99
CA ILE A 127 3.92 -6.61 -8.60
C ILE A 127 3.63 -7.75 -7.62
N ALA A 128 2.63 -8.59 -7.89
CA ALA A 128 2.29 -9.72 -7.03
C ALA A 128 3.48 -10.69 -6.87
N LYS A 129 4.09 -11.09 -7.99
CA LYS A 129 5.27 -11.98 -7.99
C LYS A 129 6.45 -11.35 -7.28
N LEU A 130 6.71 -10.05 -7.50
CA LEU A 130 7.83 -9.37 -6.85
C LEU A 130 7.65 -9.25 -5.32
N GLU A 131 6.43 -8.97 -4.85
CA GLU A 131 6.11 -8.95 -3.42
C GLU A 131 6.23 -10.34 -2.78
N GLU A 132 6.00 -11.40 -3.54
CA GLU A 132 6.23 -12.77 -3.09
C GLU A 132 7.73 -13.09 -2.99
N LEU A 133 8.50 -12.76 -4.04
CA LEU A 133 9.96 -12.91 -4.01
C LEU A 133 10.61 -12.12 -2.87
N TRP A 134 10.10 -10.94 -2.52
CA TRP A 134 10.61 -10.14 -1.41
C TRP A 134 10.44 -10.78 -0.03
N ARG A 135 9.64 -11.84 0.12
CA ARG A 135 9.55 -12.59 1.38
C ARG A 135 10.82 -13.37 1.67
N ASP A 136 11.43 -13.91 0.63
CA ASP A 136 12.63 -14.76 0.75
C ASP A 136 13.91 -13.99 0.37
N ASN A 137 13.80 -13.04 -0.56
CA ASN A 137 14.90 -12.21 -1.02
C ASN A 137 14.48 -10.74 -1.14
N ALA A 138 14.76 -9.95 -0.09
CA ALA A 138 14.42 -8.53 -0.05
C ALA A 138 15.09 -7.69 -1.15
N ASP A 139 16.18 -8.16 -1.76
CA ASP A 139 16.92 -7.45 -2.81
C ASP A 139 16.49 -7.85 -4.23
N ALA A 140 15.50 -8.73 -4.35
CA ALA A 140 14.95 -9.11 -5.65
C ALA A 140 14.46 -7.87 -6.44
N THR A 141 14.67 -7.94 -7.74
CA THR A 141 14.33 -6.90 -8.71
C THR A 141 13.38 -7.48 -9.76
N PHE A 142 12.86 -6.61 -10.62
CA PHE A 142 12.03 -7.07 -11.75
C PHE A 142 12.79 -7.96 -12.74
N LEU A 143 14.13 -7.94 -12.78
CA LEU A 143 14.91 -8.85 -13.63
C LEU A 143 14.85 -10.29 -13.10
N ASP A 144 14.65 -10.47 -11.80
CA ASP A 144 14.53 -11.79 -11.18
C ASP A 144 13.22 -12.49 -11.53
N LEU A 145 12.21 -11.72 -11.99
CA LEU A 145 10.95 -12.28 -12.51
C LEU A 145 11.12 -12.98 -13.85
N GLU A 146 12.21 -12.71 -14.58
CA GLU A 146 12.49 -13.30 -15.90
C GLU A 146 13.31 -14.60 -15.79
N LYS A 147 13.69 -15.01 -14.56
CA LYS A 147 14.48 -16.23 -14.34
C LYS A 147 13.64 -17.49 -14.60
N PRO A 148 14.20 -18.50 -15.29
CA PRO A 148 13.52 -19.78 -15.47
C PRO A 148 13.18 -20.41 -14.11
N GLY A 149 11.96 -20.94 -13.97
CA GLY A 149 11.47 -21.58 -12.74
C GLY A 149 10.60 -20.69 -11.84
N VAL A 150 10.51 -19.37 -12.10
CA VAL A 150 9.57 -18.48 -11.40
C VAL A 150 8.15 -18.54 -12.03
N ASP A 151 8.07 -19.04 -13.27
CA ASP A 151 6.88 -19.12 -14.12
C ASP A 151 6.53 -20.56 -14.56
N GLU A 152 6.72 -21.56 -13.68
CA GLU A 152 6.10 -22.87 -13.94
C GLU A 152 4.60 -22.76 -13.67
N GLU A 153 3.82 -22.40 -14.70
CA GLU A 153 2.37 -22.53 -14.64
C GLU A 153 2.00 -23.99 -14.37
N PRO A 154 1.19 -24.26 -13.33
CA PRO A 154 0.80 -25.63 -13.02
C PRO A 154 0.06 -26.23 -14.21
N GLN A 155 0.27 -27.54 -14.41
CA GLN A 155 -0.41 -28.27 -15.48
C GLN A 155 -1.93 -28.10 -15.36
N GLN A 156 -2.60 -27.88 -16.49
CA GLN A 156 -4.06 -27.73 -16.50
C GLN A 156 -4.74 -29.02 -16.06
N VAL A 157 -5.82 -28.86 -15.28
CA VAL A 157 -6.66 -29.98 -14.84
C VAL A 157 -7.23 -30.69 -16.06
N LEU A 158 -7.04 -32.01 -16.11
CA LEU A 158 -7.51 -32.88 -17.18
C LEU A 158 -8.85 -33.52 -16.81
N LEU A 159 -9.66 -33.83 -17.83
CA LEU A 159 -10.91 -34.60 -17.67
C LEU A 159 -10.65 -36.09 -17.36
N ARG A 160 -9.50 -36.62 -17.77
CA ARG A 160 -9.07 -38.01 -17.56
C ARG A 160 -7.57 -38.03 -17.27
N TYR A 161 -7.15 -38.92 -16.39
CA TYR A 161 -5.76 -39.12 -15.98
C TYR A 161 -5.32 -40.52 -16.35
N GLU A 162 -4.06 -40.67 -16.72
CA GLU A 162 -3.42 -41.94 -17.05
C GLU A 162 -3.36 -42.84 -15.80
N ASP A 163 -3.06 -42.27 -14.64
CA ASP A 163 -3.03 -42.96 -13.35
C ASP A 163 -3.18 -41.99 -12.16
N GLY A 164 -3.10 -42.55 -10.94
CA GLY A 164 -3.16 -41.77 -9.70
C GLY A 164 -1.95 -40.88 -9.46
N TYR A 165 -0.78 -41.20 -10.03
CA TYR A 165 0.42 -40.37 -9.91
C TYR A 165 0.31 -39.12 -10.77
N GLN A 166 -0.20 -39.22 -12.00
CA GLN A 166 -0.47 -38.07 -12.84
C GLN A 166 -1.52 -37.15 -12.19
N TYR A 167 -2.58 -37.73 -11.61
CA TYR A 167 -3.56 -36.96 -10.84
C TYR A 167 -2.90 -36.21 -9.67
N GLN A 168 -2.10 -36.90 -8.86
CA GLN A 168 -1.38 -36.30 -7.73
C GLN A 168 -0.40 -35.21 -8.17
N ASN A 169 0.31 -35.41 -9.29
CA ASN A 169 1.28 -34.44 -9.80
C ASN A 169 0.61 -33.18 -10.39
N ILE A 170 -0.59 -33.30 -10.97
CA ILE A 170 -1.34 -32.16 -11.51
C ILE A 170 -2.05 -31.41 -10.37
N PHE A 171 -2.69 -32.12 -9.43
CA PHE A 171 -3.42 -31.49 -8.33
C PHE A 171 -2.54 -31.09 -7.15
N GLY A 172 -1.41 -31.76 -6.92
CA GLY A 172 -0.52 -31.48 -5.79
C GLY A 172 0.01 -30.04 -5.76
N PRO A 173 0.37 -29.43 -6.91
CA PRO A 173 0.79 -28.04 -7.00
C PRO A 173 -0.34 -26.98 -7.03
N LEU A 174 -1.62 -27.37 -7.12
CA LEU A 174 -2.78 -26.46 -7.20
C LEU A 174 -3.38 -26.14 -5.83
#